data_AF-A0A2K0TG50-F1
#
_entry.id   AF-A0A2K0TG50-F1
#
_cell.length_a   1.000
_cell.length_b   1.000
_cell.length_c   1.000
_cell.angle_alpha   90.00
_cell.angle_beta   90.00
_cell.angle_gamma   90.00
#
_symmetry.space_group_name_H-M   'P 1'
#
loop_
_entity.id
_entity.type
_entity.pdbx_description
1 polymer ?
#
loop_
_entity_poly.entity_id
_entity_poly.type
_entity_poly.pdbx_seq_one_letter_code
_entity_poly.pdbx_strand_id
1 'polypeptide(L)'
;MASLPSDSQDLPRERRTFRVRGVPHDWNRDRLASFLAENGYVGPAVQSLANEVHGRSQTATVTFQDVPSQLQERLADPAKGIALYIPSSEQHSRPRSLMLDTAFLGVTTLYSPPPQDHKADLIAISGLGGHPFGSFKERHGEHMWLRDALPYDVTEECGDNKPVSRVMVYGYSSSLFQSDSFQNLEDLGTAFHRHLRKLAIAGAFKPIVFIAHSLGGLIVKQTLISLYKSKDEEDQKLLHAVYGIAFFGVPHHGMDISSLIPMVENGPNRFLLESIGQSSSQILSIQHREFLETLGAPGESKIICFYETRMSPTATKDERGNWKIAGPAAILVSKSSATHCREWENGPQFICAIDRTHSEMVKFGSEDDEYEKVIELIQSLIREAQQAQERGCT
;
A
#
# COMPACT_ATOMS: atom_id res chain seq x y z
N MET A 1 -13.15 0.06 -15.51
CA MET A 1 -12.46 1.18 -14.85
C MET A 1 -10.98 1.11 -15.19
N ALA A 2 -10.51 1.94 -16.11
CA ALA A 2 -9.11 1.97 -16.49
C ALA A 2 -8.35 2.86 -15.51
N SER A 3 -7.33 2.32 -14.84
CA SER A 3 -6.32 3.11 -14.12
C SER A 3 -5.64 4.09 -15.09
N LEU A 4 -4.72 4.93 -14.58
CA LEU A 4 -3.70 5.50 -15.46
C LEU A 4 -3.19 4.39 -16.42
N PRO A 5 -2.99 4.67 -17.71
CA PRO A 5 -2.27 3.75 -18.58
C PRO A 5 -0.84 3.72 -18.06
N SER A 6 -0.58 2.88 -17.06
CA SER A 6 0.76 2.36 -16.89
C SER A 6 1.11 1.60 -18.17
N ASP A 7 2.41 1.43 -18.42
CA ASP A 7 2.95 0.48 -19.40
C ASP A 7 2.38 -0.96 -19.27
N SER A 8 1.51 -1.20 -18.30
CA SER A 8 0.73 -2.42 -18.11
C SER A 8 -0.29 -2.73 -19.20
N GLN A 9 -0.63 -1.80 -20.12
CA GLN A 9 -1.45 -2.18 -21.28
C GLN A 9 -0.71 -3.09 -22.26
N ASP A 10 0.62 -3.10 -22.20
CA ASP A 10 1.50 -3.92 -23.03
C ASP A 10 2.39 -4.86 -22.19
N LEU A 11 2.02 -5.15 -20.94
CA LEU A 11 2.57 -6.36 -20.31
C LEU A 11 2.06 -7.55 -21.12
N PRO A 12 2.93 -8.53 -21.46
CA PRO A 12 2.47 -9.79 -22.01
C PRO A 12 1.34 -10.36 -21.13
N ARG A 13 0.62 -11.38 -21.60
CA ARG A 13 -0.30 -12.19 -20.77
C ARG A 13 0.46 -12.97 -19.66
N GLU A 14 1.45 -12.34 -19.03
CA GLU A 14 2.17 -12.72 -17.84
C GLU A 14 1.22 -12.79 -16.65
N ARG A 15 1.61 -13.64 -15.72
CA ARG A 15 0.77 -14.21 -14.67
C ARG A 15 0.21 -13.13 -13.74
N ARG A 16 -0.96 -12.60 -14.06
CA ARG A 16 -1.67 -11.65 -13.20
C ARG A 16 -1.83 -12.24 -11.79
N THR A 17 -1.46 -11.47 -10.77
CA THR A 17 -1.65 -11.86 -9.37
C THR A 17 -3.07 -11.53 -8.93
N PHE A 18 -3.75 -12.51 -8.32
CA PHE A 18 -5.09 -12.41 -7.77
C PHE A 18 -5.03 -12.43 -6.24
N ARG A 19 -5.96 -11.73 -5.61
CA ARG A 19 -6.24 -11.82 -4.18
C ARG A 19 -7.39 -12.79 -3.95
N VAL A 20 -7.21 -13.75 -3.05
CA VAL A 20 -8.27 -14.67 -2.59
C VAL A 20 -8.57 -14.37 -1.13
N ARG A 21 -9.77 -13.88 -0.83
CA ARG A 21 -10.22 -13.57 0.54
C ARG A 21 -11.20 -14.62 1.04
N GLY A 22 -11.30 -14.75 2.37
CA GLY A 22 -12.28 -15.65 3.00
C GLY A 22 -11.80 -17.09 3.12
N VAL A 23 -10.49 -17.33 2.98
CA VAL A 23 -9.90 -18.67 3.09
C VAL A 23 -10.06 -19.17 4.54
N PRO A 24 -10.62 -20.37 4.78
CA PRO A 24 -10.76 -20.90 6.14
C PRO A 24 -9.41 -21.12 6.83
N HIS A 25 -9.33 -20.88 8.15
CA HIS A 25 -8.08 -21.02 8.93
C HIS A 25 -7.48 -22.43 8.94
N ASP A 26 -8.31 -23.45 8.70
CA ASP A 26 -7.90 -24.85 8.59
C ASP A 26 -7.31 -25.20 7.21
N TRP A 27 -7.33 -24.27 6.25
CA TRP A 27 -6.76 -24.51 4.92
C TRP A 27 -5.30 -24.05 4.87
N ASN A 28 -4.45 -24.94 4.36
CA ASN A 28 -3.08 -24.59 3.98
C ASN A 28 -3.03 -24.21 2.47
N ARG A 29 -1.82 -23.88 1.99
CA ARG A 29 -1.60 -23.49 0.59
C ARG A 29 -2.02 -24.60 -0.39
N ASP A 30 -1.72 -25.85 -0.07
CA ASP A 30 -2.03 -27.00 -0.92
C ASP A 30 -3.53 -27.24 -1.04
N ARG A 31 -4.27 -27.12 0.08
CA ARG A 31 -5.72 -27.26 0.08
C ARG A 31 -6.38 -26.15 -0.73
N LEU A 32 -5.92 -24.90 -0.58
CA LEU A 32 -6.41 -23.79 -1.37
C LEU A 32 -6.14 -23.97 -2.87
N ALA A 33 -4.92 -24.38 -3.23
CA ALA A 33 -4.54 -24.66 -4.61
C ALA A 33 -5.42 -25.78 -5.21
N SER A 34 -5.63 -26.87 -4.46
CA SER A 34 -6.49 -27.98 -4.86
C SER A 34 -7.93 -27.54 -5.07
N PHE A 35 -8.49 -26.75 -4.16
CA PHE A 35 -9.85 -26.22 -4.29
C PHE A 35 -10.00 -25.31 -5.53
N LEU A 36 -9.01 -24.47 -5.82
CA LEU A 36 -9.02 -23.67 -7.03
C LEU A 36 -8.95 -24.56 -8.28
N ALA A 37 -8.11 -25.59 -8.30
CA ALA A 37 -8.06 -26.54 -9.41
C ALA A 37 -9.39 -27.28 -9.62
N GLU A 38 -10.04 -27.73 -8.54
CA GLU A 38 -11.37 -28.35 -8.55
C GLU A 38 -12.45 -27.41 -9.14
N ASN A 39 -12.28 -26.09 -9.01
CA ASN A 39 -13.19 -25.07 -9.56
C ASN A 39 -12.78 -24.58 -10.97
N GLY A 40 -11.93 -25.32 -11.67
CA GLY A 40 -11.60 -25.07 -13.08
C GLY A 40 -10.46 -24.07 -13.33
N TYR A 41 -9.72 -23.68 -12.28
CA TYR A 41 -8.54 -22.81 -12.42
C TYR A 41 -7.28 -23.64 -12.71
N VAL A 42 -6.58 -23.35 -13.82
CA VAL A 42 -5.43 -24.14 -14.27
C VAL A 42 -4.12 -23.66 -13.64
N GLY A 43 -3.40 -24.58 -13.01
CA GLY A 43 -2.09 -24.33 -12.41
C GLY A 43 -2.07 -23.20 -11.37
N PRO A 44 -2.95 -23.21 -10.34
CA PRO A 44 -2.93 -22.22 -9.28
C PRO A 44 -1.64 -22.32 -8.45
N ALA A 45 -0.90 -21.22 -8.36
CA ALA A 45 0.28 -21.11 -7.51
C ALA A 45 0.01 -20.10 -6.38
N VAL A 46 -0.15 -20.61 -5.16
CA VAL A 46 -0.40 -19.80 -3.96
C VAL A 46 0.91 -19.20 -3.46
N GLN A 47 1.12 -17.91 -3.72
CA GLN A 47 2.35 -17.17 -3.41
C GLN A 47 2.39 -16.75 -1.93
N SER A 48 1.24 -16.36 -1.36
CA SER A 48 1.12 -16.07 0.06
C SER A 48 -0.21 -16.56 0.63
N LEU A 49 -0.24 -16.80 1.94
CA LEU A 49 -1.44 -17.12 2.71
C LEU A 49 -1.24 -16.59 4.13
N ALA A 50 -2.06 -15.62 4.55
CA ALA A 50 -1.90 -14.92 5.82
C ALA A 50 -3.25 -14.72 6.52
N ASN A 51 -3.25 -14.74 7.85
CA ASN A 51 -4.43 -14.41 8.64
C ASN A 51 -4.80 -12.94 8.47
N GLU A 52 -6.07 -12.65 8.19
CA GLU A 52 -6.53 -11.27 8.12
C GLU A 52 -6.63 -10.64 9.50
N VAL A 53 -6.48 -9.33 9.55
CA VAL A 53 -6.55 -8.51 10.77
C VAL A 53 -7.78 -8.79 11.61
N HIS A 54 -8.94 -8.99 10.97
CA HIS A 54 -10.19 -9.23 11.67
C HIS A 54 -10.33 -10.66 12.23
N GLY A 55 -9.36 -11.56 12.00
CA GLY A 55 -9.29 -12.90 12.60
C GLY A 55 -10.41 -13.89 12.22
N ARG A 56 -11.17 -13.62 11.15
CA ARG A 56 -12.31 -14.47 10.73
C ARG A 56 -11.97 -15.40 9.57
N SER A 57 -10.89 -15.09 8.84
CA SER A 57 -10.43 -15.82 7.68
C SER A 57 -8.98 -15.46 7.37
N GLN A 58 -8.41 -16.18 6.41
CA GLN A 58 -7.16 -15.87 5.76
C GLN A 58 -7.39 -15.21 4.39
N THR A 59 -6.33 -14.59 3.89
CA THR A 59 -6.22 -14.07 2.53
C THR A 59 -4.95 -14.58 1.89
N ALA A 60 -5.01 -14.85 0.59
CA ALA A 60 -3.91 -15.35 -0.20
C ALA A 60 -3.66 -14.49 -1.44
N THR A 61 -2.42 -14.51 -1.92
CA THR A 61 -2.10 -14.08 -3.28
C THR A 61 -1.84 -15.30 -4.15
N VAL A 62 -2.45 -15.33 -5.34
CA VAL A 62 -2.43 -16.50 -6.23
C VAL A 62 -2.16 -16.06 -7.66
N THR A 63 -1.30 -16.80 -8.35
CA THR A 63 -1.12 -16.68 -9.81
C THR A 63 -1.65 -17.95 -10.47
N PHE A 64 -2.03 -17.84 -11.75
CA PHE A 64 -2.50 -18.98 -12.55
C PHE A 64 -1.62 -19.13 -13.79
N GLN A 65 -1.46 -20.36 -14.28
CA GLN A 65 -0.74 -20.60 -15.54
C GLN A 65 -1.50 -19.99 -16.72
N ASP A 66 -2.81 -20.23 -16.77
CA ASP A 66 -3.74 -19.61 -17.70
C ASP A 66 -4.87 -18.98 -16.90
N VAL A 67 -5.14 -17.69 -17.13
CA VAL A 67 -6.33 -17.04 -16.54
C VAL A 67 -7.56 -17.53 -17.30
N PRO A 68 -8.49 -18.28 -16.67
CA PRO A 68 -9.70 -18.76 -17.34
C PRO A 68 -10.48 -17.61 -17.99
N SER A 69 -11.12 -17.87 -19.13
CA SER A 69 -11.95 -16.89 -19.84
C SER A 69 -13.06 -16.32 -18.97
N GLN A 70 -13.59 -17.09 -18.02
CA GLN A 70 -14.59 -16.65 -17.04
C GLN A 70 -14.06 -15.56 -16.09
N LEU A 71 -12.75 -15.57 -15.78
CA LEU A 71 -12.10 -14.47 -15.08
C LEU A 71 -11.91 -13.29 -16.05
N GLN A 72 -11.47 -13.53 -17.28
CA GLN A 72 -11.19 -12.45 -18.25
C GLN A 72 -12.39 -11.53 -18.51
N GLU A 73 -13.60 -12.08 -18.66
CA GLU A 73 -14.82 -11.28 -18.86
C GLU A 73 -15.25 -10.48 -17.61
N ARG A 74 -15.04 -11.04 -16.40
CA ARG A 74 -15.40 -10.37 -15.13
C ARG A 74 -14.32 -9.43 -14.62
N LEU A 75 -13.09 -9.55 -15.12
CA LEU A 75 -11.97 -8.65 -14.87
C LEU A 75 -12.14 -7.25 -15.51
N ALA A 76 -13.20 -7.04 -16.31
CA ALA A 76 -13.55 -5.70 -16.83
C ALA A 76 -13.91 -4.70 -15.72
N ASP A 77 -14.39 -5.22 -14.58
CA ASP A 77 -14.61 -4.46 -13.35
C ASP A 77 -13.79 -5.08 -12.20
N PRO A 78 -12.54 -4.62 -11.99
CA PRO A 78 -11.62 -5.18 -11.00
C PRO A 78 -12.20 -5.24 -9.57
N ALA A 79 -13.16 -4.37 -9.26
CA ALA A 79 -13.82 -4.31 -7.95
C ALA A 79 -14.89 -5.41 -7.77
N LYS A 80 -15.44 -5.96 -8.85
CA LYS A 80 -16.41 -7.07 -8.83
C LYS A 80 -15.66 -8.40 -8.85
N GLY A 81 -15.17 -8.80 -7.68
CA GLY A 81 -14.57 -10.12 -7.50
C GLY A 81 -15.53 -11.28 -7.79
N ILE A 82 -14.97 -12.49 -7.94
CA ILE A 82 -15.71 -13.74 -8.12
C ILE A 82 -15.87 -14.45 -6.79
N ALA A 83 -17.11 -14.78 -6.44
CA ALA A 83 -17.43 -15.62 -5.30
C ALA A 83 -17.33 -17.11 -5.69
N LEU A 84 -16.55 -17.90 -4.95
CA LEU A 84 -16.52 -19.36 -5.04
C LEU A 84 -17.12 -19.95 -3.77
N TYR A 85 -18.20 -20.70 -3.90
CA TYR A 85 -18.89 -21.29 -2.76
C TYR A 85 -18.14 -22.53 -2.26
N ILE A 86 -17.91 -22.60 -0.95
CA ILE A 86 -17.34 -23.77 -0.30
C ILE A 86 -18.50 -24.70 0.07
N PRO A 87 -18.55 -25.94 -0.48
CA PRO A 87 -19.58 -26.91 -0.11
C PRO A 87 -19.52 -27.19 1.40
N SER A 88 -20.65 -27.03 2.10
CA SER A 88 -20.76 -27.39 3.52
C SER A 88 -21.49 -28.73 3.65
N SER A 89 -20.89 -29.68 4.36
CA SER A 89 -21.54 -30.96 4.72
C SER A 89 -22.52 -30.83 5.89
N GLU A 90 -22.49 -29.72 6.63
CA GLU A 90 -23.32 -29.51 7.82
C GLU A 90 -24.55 -28.63 7.55
N GLN A 91 -25.72 -29.10 7.98
CA GLN A 91 -27.04 -28.47 7.79
C GLN A 91 -27.23 -27.13 8.53
N HIS A 92 -26.30 -26.74 9.43
CA HIS A 92 -26.40 -25.53 10.26
C HIS A 92 -25.19 -24.58 10.15
N SER A 93 -24.33 -24.76 9.16
CA SER A 93 -23.18 -23.87 8.90
C SER A 93 -23.57 -22.71 7.99
N ARG A 94 -23.08 -21.49 8.27
CA ARG A 94 -23.23 -20.34 7.37
C ARG A 94 -22.51 -20.66 6.04
N PRO A 95 -23.12 -20.39 4.88
CA PRO A 95 -22.45 -20.59 3.60
C PRO A 95 -21.15 -19.77 3.57
N ARG A 96 -20.02 -20.46 3.33
CA ARG A 96 -18.71 -19.84 3.21
C ARG A 96 -18.39 -19.67 1.73
N SER A 97 -17.80 -18.53 1.38
CA SER A 97 -17.38 -18.27 0.00
C SER A 97 -16.00 -17.62 0.00
N LEU A 98 -15.15 -18.04 -0.93
CA LEU A 98 -13.93 -17.33 -1.26
C LEU A 98 -14.25 -16.19 -2.23
N MET A 99 -13.58 -15.06 -2.08
CA MET A 99 -13.69 -13.93 -3.01
C MET A 99 -12.37 -13.73 -3.75
N LEU A 100 -12.38 -13.92 -5.06
CA LEU A 100 -11.25 -13.68 -5.95
C LEU A 100 -11.36 -12.31 -6.59
N ASP A 101 -10.40 -11.43 -6.37
CA ASP A 101 -10.36 -10.12 -7.04
C ASP A 101 -8.94 -9.73 -7.44
N THR A 102 -8.83 -8.74 -8.33
CA THR A 102 -7.53 -8.17 -8.72
C THR A 102 -7.42 -6.71 -8.31
N ALA A 103 -8.39 -6.10 -7.62
CA ALA A 103 -8.31 -4.68 -7.28
C ALA A 103 -7.56 -4.42 -5.97
N PHE A 104 -7.48 -5.41 -5.08
CA PHE A 104 -6.81 -5.25 -3.78
C PHE A 104 -7.38 -4.11 -2.91
N LEU A 105 -8.65 -3.74 -3.10
CA LEU A 105 -9.31 -2.68 -2.31
C LEU A 105 -9.48 -3.10 -0.84
N GLY A 106 -9.30 -2.14 0.07
CA GLY A 106 -9.23 -2.37 1.50
C GLY A 106 -7.87 -2.91 1.96
N VAL A 107 -7.81 -3.37 3.20
CA VAL A 107 -6.59 -3.99 3.75
C VAL A 107 -6.44 -5.40 3.20
N THR A 108 -5.22 -5.75 2.79
CA THR A 108 -4.82 -7.09 2.41
C THR A 108 -3.58 -7.46 3.20
N THR A 109 -3.66 -8.52 3.99
CA THR A 109 -2.48 -9.06 4.69
C THR A 109 -1.67 -9.92 3.73
N LEU A 110 -0.42 -9.52 3.45
CA LEU A 110 0.50 -10.22 2.55
C LEU A 110 1.28 -11.30 3.28
N TYR A 111 1.69 -10.99 4.50
CA TYR A 111 2.42 -11.88 5.39
C TYR A 111 1.98 -11.63 6.83
N SER A 112 1.84 -12.70 7.61
CA SER A 112 1.56 -12.61 9.04
C SER A 112 2.46 -13.60 9.78
N PRO A 113 3.36 -13.14 10.68
CA PRO A 113 4.17 -14.03 11.47
C PRO A 113 3.31 -14.81 12.48
N PRO A 114 3.82 -15.91 13.05
CA PRO A 114 3.18 -16.56 14.18
C PRO A 114 2.88 -15.55 15.31
N PRO A 115 1.74 -15.69 16.04
CA PRO A 115 1.35 -14.70 17.05
C PRO A 115 2.41 -14.40 18.12
N GLN A 116 3.21 -15.41 18.49
CA GLN A 116 4.30 -15.26 19.47
C GLN A 116 5.48 -14.43 18.95
N ASP A 117 5.69 -14.45 17.62
CA ASP A 117 6.80 -13.78 16.94
C ASP A 117 6.37 -12.38 16.41
N HIS A 118 5.08 -12.05 16.45
CA HIS A 118 4.56 -10.77 15.96
C HIS A 118 4.98 -9.60 16.87
N LYS A 119 5.84 -8.73 16.34
CA LYS A 119 6.39 -7.55 17.05
C LYS A 119 6.12 -6.21 16.37
N ALA A 120 5.75 -6.17 15.09
CA ALA A 120 5.46 -4.92 14.38
C ALA A 120 4.40 -5.09 13.28
N ASP A 121 3.73 -3.99 12.94
CA ASP A 121 2.77 -3.90 11.84
C ASP A 121 3.27 -2.96 10.74
N LEU A 122 3.48 -3.48 9.53
CA LEU A 122 3.89 -2.72 8.36
C LEU A 122 2.70 -2.52 7.42
N ILE A 123 2.34 -1.27 7.16
CA ILE A 123 1.17 -0.94 6.33
C ILE A 123 1.62 -0.08 5.15
N ALA A 124 1.55 -0.67 3.96
CA ALA A 124 1.93 -0.01 2.71
C ALA A 124 0.72 0.60 1.99
N ILE A 125 0.88 1.82 1.49
CA ILE A 125 -0.18 2.59 0.83
C ILE A 125 0.38 3.19 -0.46
N SER A 126 -0.23 2.83 -1.59
CA SER A 126 0.18 3.29 -2.93
C SER A 126 -0.22 4.75 -3.20
N GLY A 127 0.32 5.32 -4.29
CA GLY A 127 -0.04 6.65 -4.78
C GLY A 127 -1.31 6.73 -5.65
N LEU A 128 -1.57 7.93 -6.16
CA LEU A 128 -2.69 8.26 -7.05
C LEU A 128 -2.64 7.44 -8.35
N GLY A 129 -3.76 6.83 -8.72
CA GLY A 129 -3.87 5.98 -9.91
C GLY A 129 -3.05 4.68 -9.84
N GLY A 130 -2.38 4.42 -8.71
CA GLY A 130 -1.56 3.24 -8.48
C GLY A 130 -2.40 2.04 -8.07
N HIS A 131 -2.00 0.87 -8.56
CA HIS A 131 -2.60 -0.39 -8.12
C HIS A 131 -2.00 -0.80 -6.77
N PRO A 132 -2.79 -1.12 -5.71
CA PRO A 132 -2.26 -1.33 -4.37
C PRO A 132 -1.15 -2.39 -4.26
N PHE A 133 -1.32 -3.53 -4.92
CA PHE A 133 -0.27 -4.56 -5.03
C PHE A 133 0.81 -4.21 -6.08
N GLY A 134 0.40 -3.95 -7.33
CA GLY A 134 1.31 -3.68 -8.45
C GLY A 134 2.18 -2.44 -8.34
N SER A 135 1.83 -1.45 -7.51
CA SER A 135 2.68 -0.29 -7.24
C SER A 135 4.01 -0.67 -6.58
N PHE A 136 4.04 -1.78 -5.85
CA PHE A 136 5.23 -2.29 -5.16
C PHE A 136 5.81 -3.55 -5.83
N LYS A 137 5.30 -3.94 -7.01
CA LYS A 137 5.83 -5.05 -7.80
C LYS A 137 6.90 -4.54 -8.76
N GLU A 138 7.96 -5.31 -8.94
CA GLU A 138 9.01 -5.01 -9.92
C GLU A 138 8.43 -4.80 -11.33
N ARG A 139 9.16 -4.06 -12.16
CA ARG A 139 8.76 -3.82 -13.55
C ARG A 139 9.07 -5.07 -14.37
N HIS A 140 8.09 -5.57 -15.13
CA HIS A 140 8.23 -6.74 -16.01
C HIS A 140 8.59 -8.07 -15.31
N GLY A 141 8.29 -8.18 -14.01
CA GLY A 141 8.49 -9.41 -13.25
C GLY A 141 7.37 -9.68 -12.25
N GLU A 142 7.55 -10.70 -11.44
CA GLU A 142 6.55 -11.16 -10.46
C GLU A 142 6.96 -10.90 -9.00
N HIS A 143 8.20 -10.45 -8.78
CA HIS A 143 8.70 -10.11 -7.47
C HIS A 143 8.00 -8.86 -6.93
N MET A 144 7.38 -9.01 -5.76
CA MET A 144 6.75 -7.93 -5.03
C MET A 144 7.39 -7.89 -3.66
N TRP A 145 8.36 -6.99 -3.48
CA TRP A 145 9.29 -7.00 -2.34
C TRP A 145 8.60 -6.97 -0.97
N LEU A 146 7.43 -6.33 -0.83
CA LEU A 146 6.67 -6.36 0.44
C LEU A 146 6.16 -7.76 0.80
N ARG A 147 5.87 -8.61 -0.20
CA ARG A 147 5.42 -10.00 -0.03
C ARG A 147 6.61 -10.96 0.02
N ASP A 148 7.59 -10.75 -0.85
CA ASP A 148 8.58 -11.77 -1.22
C ASP A 148 9.94 -11.61 -0.53
N ALA A 149 10.29 -10.40 -0.09
CA ALA A 149 11.60 -10.09 0.52
C ALA A 149 11.44 -9.57 1.95
N LEU A 150 10.69 -8.47 2.12
CA LEU A 150 10.53 -7.74 3.38
C LEU A 150 10.22 -8.60 4.62
N PRO A 151 9.34 -9.62 4.57
CA PRO A 151 9.11 -10.47 5.73
C PRO A 151 10.35 -11.24 6.20
N TYR A 152 11.22 -11.62 5.27
CA TYR A 152 12.41 -12.44 5.53
C TYR A 152 13.66 -11.61 5.81
N ASP A 153 13.66 -10.34 5.40
CA ASP A 153 14.75 -9.41 5.67
C ASP A 153 14.53 -8.65 6.98
N VAL A 154 13.28 -8.51 7.45
CA VAL A 154 12.99 -7.95 8.78
C VAL A 154 12.74 -9.08 9.79
N THR A 155 13.81 -9.48 10.43
CA THR A 155 13.84 -10.60 11.39
C THR A 155 14.33 -10.17 12.77
N GLU A 156 14.17 -11.06 13.74
CA GLU A 156 14.75 -10.89 15.07
C GLU A 156 16.27 -11.04 15.04
N GLU A 157 17.02 -10.04 15.52
CA GLU A 157 18.50 -10.01 15.49
C GLU A 157 19.16 -11.10 16.36
N CYS A 158 18.48 -11.56 17.41
CA CYS A 158 19.06 -12.43 18.46
C CYS A 158 18.54 -13.88 18.46
N GLY A 159 17.93 -14.36 17.36
CA GLY A 159 17.26 -15.67 17.31
C GLY A 159 17.46 -16.45 16.01
N ASP A 160 16.53 -17.37 15.69
CA ASP A 160 16.56 -18.21 14.47
C ASP A 160 16.23 -17.44 13.16
N ASN A 161 16.52 -16.13 13.11
CA ASN A 161 16.18 -15.24 11.99
C ASN A 161 14.68 -15.30 11.60
N LYS A 162 13.81 -15.27 12.61
CA LYS A 162 12.36 -15.38 12.40
C LYS A 162 11.75 -14.05 11.96
N PRO A 163 10.84 -14.05 10.98
CA PRO A 163 10.04 -12.87 10.63
C PRO A 163 9.24 -12.35 11.82
N VAL A 164 9.34 -11.04 12.08
CA VAL A 164 8.67 -10.41 13.23
C VAL A 164 7.54 -9.46 12.85
N SER A 165 7.42 -9.15 11.56
CA SER A 165 6.56 -8.08 11.06
C SER A 165 5.38 -8.62 10.27
N ARG A 166 4.16 -8.22 10.63
CA ARG A 166 2.99 -8.43 9.78
C ARG A 166 3.00 -7.38 8.67
N VAL A 167 2.91 -7.83 7.42
CA VAL A 167 2.97 -6.93 6.25
C VAL A 167 1.62 -6.84 5.57
N MET A 168 1.15 -5.61 5.37
CA MET A 168 -0.15 -5.31 4.80
C MET A 168 -0.05 -4.27 3.71
N VAL A 169 -0.95 -4.35 2.73
CA VAL A 169 -1.21 -3.25 1.78
C VAL A 169 -2.64 -2.74 1.97
N TYR A 170 -2.83 -1.43 1.85
CA TYR A 170 -4.14 -0.80 1.83
C TYR A 170 -4.45 -0.27 0.43
N GLY A 171 -5.53 -0.75 -0.16
CA GLY A 171 -6.04 -0.30 -1.44
C GLY A 171 -7.25 0.62 -1.33
N TYR A 172 -7.25 1.65 -2.18
CA TYR A 172 -8.33 2.62 -2.32
C TYR A 172 -8.54 2.96 -3.80
N SER A 173 -9.74 3.42 -4.16
CA SER A 173 -10.02 3.84 -5.53
C SER A 173 -9.44 5.22 -5.78
N SER A 174 -8.54 5.34 -6.75
CA SER A 174 -7.89 6.60 -7.09
C SER A 174 -7.65 6.76 -8.59
N SER A 175 -8.50 6.12 -9.40
CA SER A 175 -8.39 6.23 -10.86
C SER A 175 -8.52 7.68 -11.33
N LEU A 176 -7.68 8.06 -12.28
CA LEU A 176 -7.69 9.39 -12.89
C LEU A 176 -8.56 9.47 -14.13
N PHE A 177 -8.44 8.50 -15.03
CA PHE A 177 -9.16 8.51 -16.30
C PHE A 177 -10.57 7.91 -16.17
N GLN A 178 -11.58 8.63 -16.68
CA GLN A 178 -12.99 8.21 -16.64
C GLN A 178 -13.47 7.79 -15.23
N SER A 179 -13.00 8.51 -14.22
CA SER A 179 -13.40 8.30 -12.83
C SER A 179 -14.73 9.00 -12.56
N ASP A 180 -15.65 8.29 -11.91
CA ASP A 180 -16.89 8.84 -11.35
C ASP A 180 -16.74 9.24 -9.87
N SER A 181 -15.56 9.02 -9.28
CA SER A 181 -15.26 9.37 -7.90
C SER A 181 -14.99 10.87 -7.74
N PHE A 182 -15.68 11.50 -6.80
CA PHE A 182 -15.45 12.87 -6.35
C PHE A 182 -14.78 12.93 -4.97
N GLN A 183 -14.22 11.80 -4.50
CA GLN A 183 -13.56 11.73 -3.19
C GLN A 183 -12.42 12.74 -3.10
N ASN A 184 -12.37 13.49 -2.01
CA ASN A 184 -11.26 14.37 -1.67
C ASN A 184 -10.28 13.67 -0.69
N LEU A 185 -9.24 14.39 -0.30
CA LEU A 185 -8.20 13.86 0.60
C LEU A 185 -8.74 13.50 1.99
N GLU A 186 -9.72 14.25 2.50
CA GLU A 186 -10.40 13.98 3.78
C GLU A 186 -11.25 12.71 3.71
N ASP A 187 -11.97 12.48 2.61
CA ASP A 187 -12.75 11.25 2.38
C ASP A 187 -11.82 10.02 2.38
N LEU A 188 -10.68 10.12 1.69
CA LEU A 188 -9.69 9.05 1.62
C LEU A 188 -9.03 8.78 2.98
N GLY A 189 -8.68 9.84 3.72
CA GLY A 189 -8.14 9.74 5.08
C GLY A 189 -9.14 9.11 6.07
N THR A 190 -10.41 9.49 5.99
CA THR A 190 -11.49 8.93 6.82
C THR A 190 -11.76 7.46 6.47
N ALA A 191 -11.74 7.11 5.18
CA ALA A 191 -11.87 5.73 4.74
C ALA A 191 -10.71 4.88 5.29
N PHE A 192 -9.47 5.36 5.18
CA PHE A 192 -8.31 4.64 5.72
C PHE A 192 -8.37 4.53 7.25
N HIS A 193 -8.75 5.59 7.96
CA HIS A 193 -8.98 5.58 9.41
C HIS A 193 -9.94 4.46 9.84
N ARG A 194 -11.07 4.28 9.15
CA ARG A 194 -12.02 3.20 9.45
C ARG A 194 -11.45 1.80 9.25
N HIS A 195 -10.52 1.64 8.29
CA HIS A 195 -9.80 0.39 8.10
C HIS A 195 -8.75 0.17 9.19
N LEU A 196 -8.03 1.23 9.57
CA LEU A 196 -7.01 1.20 10.60
C LEU A 196 -7.60 0.87 11.98
N ARG A 197 -8.77 1.42 12.34
CA ARG A 197 -9.49 1.07 13.58
C ARG A 197 -9.83 -0.42 13.72
N LYS A 198 -9.94 -1.17 12.62
CA LYS A 198 -10.16 -2.62 12.69
C LYS A 198 -8.94 -3.37 13.24
N LEU A 199 -7.74 -2.79 13.15
CA LEU A 199 -6.53 -3.28 13.81
C LEU A 199 -6.62 -3.10 15.33
N ALA A 200 -7.13 -1.94 15.78
CA ALA A 200 -7.32 -1.62 17.20
C ALA A 200 -8.28 -2.59 17.89
N ILE A 201 -9.46 -2.82 17.28
CA ILE A 201 -10.50 -3.72 17.82
C ILE A 201 -10.01 -5.18 17.94
N ALA A 202 -9.05 -5.60 17.11
CA ALA A 202 -8.47 -6.93 17.22
C ALA A 202 -7.57 -7.11 18.47
N GLY A 203 -7.32 -6.04 19.24
CA GLY A 203 -6.58 -6.07 20.51
C GLY A 203 -5.10 -6.45 20.37
N ALA A 204 -4.56 -6.38 19.15
CA ALA A 204 -3.32 -7.05 18.77
C ALA A 204 -2.41 -6.19 17.88
N PHE A 205 -2.64 -4.88 17.79
CA PHE A 205 -1.72 -4.04 17.03
C PHE A 205 -0.39 -3.95 17.77
N LYS A 206 0.66 -4.07 16.99
CA LYS A 206 2.03 -3.82 17.41
C LYS A 206 2.41 -2.42 16.97
N PRO A 207 3.59 -1.89 17.35
CA PRO A 207 4.07 -0.65 16.79
C PRO A 207 3.93 -0.65 15.26
N ILE A 208 3.29 0.41 14.77
CA ILE A 208 2.91 0.55 13.37
C ILE A 208 3.98 1.37 12.66
N VAL A 209 4.43 0.85 11.52
CA VAL A 209 5.26 1.58 10.56
C VAL A 209 4.53 1.67 9.22
N PHE A 210 4.32 2.90 8.75
CA PHE A 210 3.71 3.14 7.44
C PHE A 210 4.76 3.19 6.33
N ILE A 211 4.47 2.57 5.19
CA ILE A 211 5.24 2.67 3.94
C ILE A 211 4.35 3.36 2.92
N ALA A 212 4.51 4.66 2.72
CA ALA A 212 3.51 5.45 2.01
C ALA A 212 4.11 6.17 0.80
N HIS A 213 3.57 5.88 -0.38
CA HIS A 213 4.02 6.44 -1.64
C HIS A 213 3.11 7.57 -2.12
N SER A 214 3.70 8.70 -2.50
CA SER A 214 3.00 9.82 -3.14
C SER A 214 1.70 10.21 -2.41
N LEU A 215 0.53 10.18 -3.06
CA LEU A 215 -0.78 10.45 -2.44
C LEU A 215 -1.04 9.60 -1.19
N GLY A 216 -0.55 8.37 -1.13
CA GLY A 216 -0.68 7.50 0.03
C GLY A 216 -0.11 8.12 1.30
N GLY A 217 0.98 8.89 1.20
CA GLY A 217 1.54 9.62 2.33
C GLY A 217 0.65 10.75 2.82
N LEU A 218 -0.03 11.46 1.91
CA LEU A 218 -1.00 12.48 2.27
C LEU A 218 -2.25 11.88 2.95
N ILE A 219 -2.65 10.68 2.53
CA ILE A 219 -3.73 9.92 3.19
C ILE A 219 -3.32 9.55 4.62
N VAL A 220 -2.08 9.06 4.83
CA VAL A 220 -1.54 8.79 6.17
C VAL A 220 -1.57 10.06 7.03
N LYS A 221 -1.07 11.19 6.51
CA LYS A 221 -1.12 12.47 7.23
C LYS A 221 -2.54 12.82 7.66
N GLN A 222 -3.49 12.75 6.74
CA GLN A 222 -4.89 13.04 7.03
C GLN A 222 -5.47 12.13 8.11
N THR A 223 -5.19 10.82 8.03
CA THR A 223 -5.64 9.85 9.04
C THR A 223 -5.04 10.14 10.42
N LEU A 224 -3.76 10.48 10.51
CA LEU A 224 -3.10 10.81 11.78
C LEU A 224 -3.65 12.10 12.40
N ILE A 225 -3.95 13.10 11.59
CA ILE A 225 -4.62 14.32 12.03
C ILE A 225 -6.01 14.01 12.60
N SER A 226 -6.78 13.14 11.93
CA SER A 226 -8.09 12.70 12.41
C SER A 226 -7.98 11.94 13.74
N LEU A 227 -6.99 11.06 13.89
CA LEU A 227 -6.73 10.35 15.14
C LEU A 227 -6.37 11.31 16.27
N TYR A 228 -5.43 12.23 16.02
CA TYR A 228 -4.98 13.22 16.99
C TYR A 228 -6.11 14.12 17.49
N LYS A 229 -7.00 14.56 16.60
CA LYS A 229 -8.17 15.39 16.95
C LYS A 229 -9.31 14.60 17.59
N SER A 230 -9.27 13.27 17.57
CA SER A 230 -10.34 12.42 18.10
C SER A 230 -10.35 12.41 19.63
N LYS A 231 -11.54 12.39 20.23
CA LYS A 231 -11.70 12.20 21.70
C LYS A 231 -11.91 10.74 22.08
N ASP A 232 -11.94 9.85 21.10
CA ASP A 232 -12.13 8.41 21.29
C ASP A 232 -10.83 7.75 21.75
N GLU A 233 -10.90 6.96 22.83
CA GLU A 233 -9.71 6.33 23.43
C GLU A 233 -9.02 5.35 22.49
N GLU A 234 -9.76 4.64 21.63
CA GLU A 234 -9.17 3.70 20.68
C GLU A 234 -8.41 4.42 19.57
N ASP A 235 -8.89 5.59 19.14
CA ASP A 235 -8.14 6.44 18.20
C ASP A 235 -6.84 6.95 18.82
N GLN A 236 -6.85 7.34 20.10
CA GLN A 236 -5.64 7.79 20.79
C GLN A 236 -4.63 6.64 20.97
N LYS A 237 -5.10 5.45 21.36
CA LYS A 237 -4.25 4.24 21.42
C LYS A 237 -3.64 3.91 20.06
N LEU A 238 -4.43 4.05 19.00
CA LEU A 238 -3.97 3.79 17.64
C LEU A 238 -2.96 4.84 17.17
N LEU A 239 -3.13 6.11 17.55
CA LEU A 239 -2.13 7.15 17.28
C LEU A 239 -0.81 6.83 17.99
N HIS A 240 -0.85 6.49 19.28
CA HIS A 240 0.33 6.11 20.07
C HIS A 240 1.01 4.82 19.56
N ALA A 241 0.28 3.99 18.83
CA ALA A 241 0.86 2.82 18.16
C ALA A 241 1.78 3.18 17.00
N VAL A 242 1.59 4.35 16.39
CA VAL A 242 2.32 4.76 15.19
C VAL A 242 3.72 5.21 15.60
N TYR A 243 4.69 4.35 15.32
CA TYR A 243 6.09 4.62 15.63
C TYR A 243 6.83 5.23 14.45
N GLY A 244 6.61 4.71 13.24
CA GLY A 244 7.47 5.02 12.08
C GLY A 244 6.69 5.35 10.82
N ILE A 245 7.26 6.20 9.98
CA ILE A 245 6.75 6.45 8.62
C ILE A 245 7.90 6.51 7.63
N ALA A 246 7.86 5.67 6.60
CA ALA A 246 8.69 5.73 5.42
C ALA A 246 7.88 6.37 4.27
N PHE A 247 8.15 7.64 3.99
CA PHE A 247 7.53 8.39 2.89
C PHE A 247 8.34 8.25 1.60
N PHE A 248 7.69 7.85 0.51
CA PHE A 248 8.29 7.75 -0.83
C PHE A 248 7.70 8.80 -1.76
N GLY A 249 8.46 9.85 -2.07
CA GLY A 249 8.05 10.90 -3.00
C GLY A 249 6.75 11.60 -2.59
N VAL A 250 6.47 11.73 -1.29
CA VAL A 250 5.19 12.30 -0.85
C VAL A 250 5.20 13.81 -1.11
N PRO A 251 4.21 14.36 -1.84
CA PRO A 251 4.25 15.77 -2.22
C PRO A 251 3.75 16.67 -1.08
N HIS A 252 4.54 16.82 -0.01
CA HIS A 252 4.15 17.62 1.16
C HIS A 252 3.88 19.09 0.81
N HIS A 253 4.56 19.60 -0.23
CA HIS A 253 4.41 20.95 -0.75
C HIS A 253 3.90 20.95 -2.20
N GLY A 254 3.24 19.86 -2.62
CA GLY A 254 2.66 19.68 -3.94
C GLY A 254 3.58 19.00 -4.95
N MET A 255 2.97 18.57 -6.06
CA MET A 255 3.62 17.95 -7.21
C MET A 255 3.25 18.64 -8.53
N ASP A 256 4.06 18.42 -9.57
CA ASP A 256 3.68 18.81 -10.93
C ASP A 256 2.55 17.90 -11.43
N ILE A 257 1.37 18.49 -11.59
CA ILE A 257 0.16 17.84 -12.09
C ILE A 257 -0.18 18.25 -13.52
N SER A 258 0.67 19.06 -14.17
CA SER A 258 0.34 19.71 -15.45
C SER A 258 -0.02 18.72 -16.55
N SER A 259 0.66 17.57 -16.59
CA SER A 259 0.36 16.49 -17.54
C SER A 259 -0.87 15.65 -17.17
N LEU A 260 -1.27 15.64 -15.90
CA LEU A 260 -2.44 14.91 -15.40
C LEU A 260 -3.74 15.71 -15.55
N ILE A 261 -3.64 17.05 -15.54
CA ILE A 261 -4.76 17.98 -15.70
C ILE A 261 -5.63 17.65 -16.93
N PRO A 262 -5.05 17.42 -18.12
CA PRO A 262 -5.81 17.05 -19.31
C PRO A 262 -6.50 15.68 -19.22
N MET A 263 -6.04 14.77 -18.35
CA MET A 263 -6.62 13.42 -18.24
C MET A 263 -7.96 13.41 -17.52
N VAL A 264 -8.13 14.33 -16.58
CA VAL A 264 -9.35 14.49 -15.78
C VAL A 264 -10.32 15.49 -16.40
N GLU A 265 -9.83 16.42 -17.24
CA GLU A 265 -10.63 17.52 -17.79
C GLU A 265 -11.42 18.24 -16.67
N ASN A 266 -12.75 18.33 -16.79
CA ASN A 266 -13.67 18.83 -15.75
C ASN A 266 -14.33 17.69 -14.97
N GLY A 267 -13.68 16.53 -14.89
CA GLY A 267 -14.19 15.33 -14.25
C GLY A 267 -14.30 15.46 -12.73
N PRO A 268 -15.08 14.57 -12.07
CA PRO A 268 -15.37 14.67 -10.63
C PRO A 268 -14.13 14.64 -9.72
N ASN A 269 -13.07 13.96 -10.15
CA ASN A 269 -11.81 13.81 -9.41
C ASN A 269 -10.83 14.99 -9.61
N ARG A 270 -11.21 16.03 -10.38
CA ARG A 270 -10.39 17.21 -10.64
C ARG A 270 -9.92 17.90 -9.36
N PHE A 271 -10.82 18.06 -8.39
CA PHE A 271 -10.54 18.72 -7.13
C PHE A 271 -9.45 17.99 -6.33
N LEU A 272 -9.50 16.66 -6.28
CA LEU A 272 -8.45 15.86 -5.62
C LEU A 272 -7.10 16.08 -6.31
N LEU A 273 -7.06 16.09 -7.63
CA LEU A 273 -5.82 16.32 -8.39
C LEU A 273 -5.24 17.71 -8.13
N GLU A 274 -6.08 18.76 -8.14
CA GLU A 274 -5.64 20.13 -7.86
C GLU A 274 -5.19 20.30 -6.41
N SER A 275 -5.81 19.60 -5.46
CA SER A 275 -5.42 19.66 -4.04
C SER A 275 -3.99 19.19 -3.78
N ILE A 276 -3.41 18.37 -4.67
CA ILE A 276 -2.03 17.89 -4.57
C ILE A 276 -1.03 18.64 -5.47
N GLY A 277 -1.48 19.65 -6.22
CA GLY A 277 -0.64 20.43 -7.13
C GLY A 277 0.28 21.42 -6.42
N GLN A 278 1.40 21.77 -7.07
CA GLN A 278 2.34 22.81 -6.60
C GLN A 278 1.73 24.22 -6.55
N SER A 279 0.70 24.49 -7.36
CA SER A 279 0.03 25.79 -7.44
C SER A 279 -0.83 26.06 -6.21
N SER A 280 -0.18 26.40 -5.09
CA SER A 280 -0.75 27.03 -3.89
C SER A 280 -1.88 26.28 -3.21
N SER A 281 -1.74 24.97 -3.02
CA SER A 281 -2.68 24.20 -2.19
C SER A 281 -2.52 24.58 -0.72
N GLN A 282 -3.31 25.54 -0.25
CA GLN A 282 -3.47 25.85 1.18
C GLN A 282 -3.85 24.58 1.98
N ILE A 283 -4.50 23.61 1.34
CA ILE A 283 -4.85 22.30 1.90
C ILE A 283 -3.58 21.57 2.33
N LEU A 284 -2.55 21.49 1.48
CA LEU A 284 -1.30 20.81 1.84
C LEU A 284 -0.54 21.55 2.93
N SER A 285 -0.50 22.88 2.90
CA SER A 285 0.17 23.67 3.94
C SER A 285 -0.50 23.51 5.30
N ILE A 286 -1.84 23.52 5.35
CA ILE A 286 -2.60 23.28 6.59
C ILE A 286 -2.39 21.85 7.06
N GLN A 287 -2.56 20.87 6.17
CA GLN A 287 -2.36 19.46 6.51
C GLN A 287 -0.94 19.21 7.02
N HIS A 288 0.08 19.77 6.37
CA HIS A 288 1.46 19.59 6.77
C HIS A 288 1.69 20.16 8.18
N ARG A 289 1.23 21.38 8.47
CA ARG A 289 1.34 21.98 9.80
C ARG A 289 0.67 21.14 10.88
N GLU A 290 -0.58 20.72 10.65
CA GLU A 290 -1.33 19.91 11.62
C GLU A 290 -0.70 18.53 11.81
N PHE A 291 -0.20 17.90 10.74
CA PHE A 291 0.48 16.61 10.82
C PHE A 291 1.71 16.64 11.75
N LEU A 292 2.46 17.74 11.78
CA LEU A 292 3.64 17.85 12.64
C LEU A 292 3.32 17.77 14.13
N GLU A 293 2.09 18.09 14.52
CA GLU A 293 1.62 17.99 15.91
C GLU A 293 1.23 16.55 16.29
N THR A 294 1.01 15.66 15.31
CA THR A 294 0.42 14.33 15.55
C THR A 294 1.40 13.28 16.05
N LEU A 295 2.69 13.48 15.84
CA LEU A 295 3.72 12.45 16.00
C LEU A 295 4.64 12.67 17.21
N GLY A 296 4.21 13.52 18.15
CA GLY A 296 4.90 13.71 19.43
C GLY A 296 6.27 14.39 19.34
N ALA A 297 6.99 14.36 20.45
CA ALA A 297 8.32 14.97 20.58
C ALA A 297 9.43 14.13 19.91
N PRO A 298 10.65 14.68 19.72
CA PRO A 298 11.78 13.93 19.19
C PRO A 298 12.02 12.62 19.97
N GLY A 299 12.07 11.49 19.26
CA GLY A 299 12.32 10.16 19.83
C GLY A 299 11.06 9.33 20.12
N GLU A 300 9.86 9.93 20.10
CA GLU A 300 8.60 9.18 20.24
C GLU A 300 8.20 8.45 18.95
N SER A 301 8.58 9.03 17.81
CA SER A 301 8.33 8.49 16.48
C SER A 301 9.40 8.94 15.49
N LYS A 302 9.46 8.28 14.33
CA LYS A 302 10.49 8.54 13.32
C LYS A 302 9.93 8.62 11.90
N ILE A 303 10.40 9.60 11.12
CA ILE A 303 10.05 9.75 9.69
C ILE A 303 11.32 9.60 8.86
N ILE A 304 11.23 8.76 7.83
CA ILE A 304 12.25 8.60 6.79
C ILE A 304 11.63 9.00 5.46
N CYS A 305 12.33 9.83 4.71
CA CYS A 305 11.88 10.36 3.44
C CYS A 305 12.79 9.88 2.29
N PHE A 306 12.19 9.20 1.33
CA PHE A 306 12.78 8.80 0.07
C PHE A 306 12.32 9.75 -1.03
N TYR A 307 13.23 10.20 -1.90
CA TYR A 307 12.89 11.10 -3.01
C TYR A 307 13.45 10.61 -4.35
N GLU A 308 12.76 10.96 -5.44
CA GLU A 308 13.16 10.62 -6.81
C GLU A 308 14.39 11.41 -7.24
N THR A 309 15.26 10.79 -8.04
CA THR A 309 16.41 11.47 -8.66
C THR A 309 16.50 11.27 -10.18
N ARG A 310 15.51 10.61 -10.78
CA ARG A 310 15.30 10.60 -12.24
C ARG A 310 13.99 11.28 -12.61
N MET A 311 14.01 12.02 -13.71
CA MET A 311 12.80 12.65 -14.25
C MET A 311 11.82 11.57 -14.72
N SER A 312 10.54 11.75 -14.40
CA SER A 312 9.48 10.83 -14.78
C SER A 312 8.90 11.21 -16.15
N PRO A 313 8.65 10.24 -17.06
CA PRO A 313 7.84 10.49 -18.24
C PRO A 313 6.44 10.96 -17.83
N THR A 314 5.85 11.85 -18.64
CA THR A 314 4.56 12.48 -18.34
C THR A 314 3.42 11.93 -19.19
N ALA A 315 2.17 12.20 -18.80
CA ALA A 315 1.02 11.77 -19.57
C ALA A 315 0.88 12.57 -20.87
N THR A 316 0.66 11.87 -21.99
CA THR A 316 0.37 12.44 -23.31
C THR A 316 -0.64 11.55 -24.05
N LYS A 317 -1.31 12.09 -25.07
CA LYS A 317 -2.17 11.29 -25.97
C LYS A 317 -1.34 10.75 -27.14
N ASP A 318 -1.57 9.50 -27.51
CA ASP A 318 -1.07 8.93 -28.76
C ASP A 318 -1.89 9.41 -29.96
N GLU A 319 -1.47 9.02 -31.18
CA GLU A 319 -2.16 9.36 -32.44
C GLU A 319 -3.62 8.88 -32.49
N ARG A 320 -4.00 7.91 -31.64
CA ARG A 320 -5.35 7.35 -31.55
C ARG A 320 -6.18 7.99 -30.42
N GLY A 321 -5.61 8.96 -29.70
CA GLY A 321 -6.28 9.64 -28.59
C GLY A 321 -6.22 8.89 -27.26
N ASN A 322 -5.48 7.78 -27.17
CA ASN A 322 -5.30 7.05 -25.91
C ASN A 322 -4.21 7.70 -25.08
N TRP A 323 -4.43 7.77 -23.77
CA TRP A 323 -3.41 8.23 -22.83
C TRP A 323 -2.25 7.23 -22.76
N LYS A 324 -1.02 7.75 -22.69
CA LYS A 324 0.22 7.00 -22.43
C LYS A 324 1.17 7.84 -21.58
N ILE A 325 1.99 7.18 -20.76
CA ILE A 325 3.05 7.84 -19.98
C ILE A 325 4.34 7.87 -20.83
N ALA A 326 4.32 8.66 -21.90
CA ALA A 326 5.42 8.77 -22.87
C ALA A 326 5.70 10.23 -23.29
N GLY A 327 5.15 11.19 -22.55
CA GLY A 327 5.37 12.62 -22.75
C GLY A 327 6.74 13.09 -22.24
N PRO A 328 7.07 14.38 -22.47
CA PRO A 328 8.32 14.98 -22.01
C PRO A 328 8.55 14.73 -20.51
N ALA A 329 9.75 14.30 -20.16
CA ALA A 329 10.06 13.99 -18.77
C ALA A 329 10.03 15.25 -17.89
N ALA A 330 9.60 15.09 -16.63
CA ALA A 330 9.56 16.16 -15.64
C ALA A 330 9.94 15.64 -14.25
N ILE A 331 10.38 16.53 -13.36
CA ILE A 331 10.46 16.23 -11.93
C ILE A 331 9.05 16.40 -11.38
N LEU A 332 8.41 15.31 -10.95
CA LEU A 332 7.03 15.38 -10.49
C LEU A 332 6.99 15.91 -9.05
N VAL A 333 7.90 15.46 -8.20
CA VAL A 333 8.00 15.90 -6.81
C VAL A 333 9.41 16.39 -6.55
N SER A 334 9.56 17.68 -6.23
CA SER A 334 10.86 18.23 -5.87
C SER A 334 11.38 17.60 -4.57
N LYS A 335 12.71 17.52 -4.41
CA LYS A 335 13.33 17.10 -3.15
C LYS A 335 12.77 17.86 -1.95
N SER A 336 12.58 19.17 -2.08
CA SER A 336 12.03 20.00 -0.99
C SER A 336 10.62 19.56 -0.58
N SER A 337 9.76 19.24 -1.55
CA SER A 337 8.41 18.73 -1.33
C SER A 337 8.42 17.33 -0.71
N ALA A 338 9.40 16.48 -1.05
CA ALA A 338 9.46 15.09 -0.62
C ALA A 338 10.08 14.83 0.77
N THR A 339 10.95 15.72 1.30
CA THR A 339 11.82 15.35 2.45
C THR A 339 11.68 16.16 3.72
N HIS A 340 11.20 17.41 3.65
CA HIS A 340 11.24 18.33 4.80
C HIS A 340 9.99 18.19 5.67
N CYS A 341 9.88 17.08 6.42
CA CYS A 341 8.81 16.89 7.39
C CYS A 341 9.07 17.64 8.70
N ARG A 342 9.95 17.12 9.58
CA ARG A 342 10.24 17.70 10.91
C ARG A 342 11.66 18.28 10.93
N GLU A 343 11.86 19.34 11.70
CA GLU A 343 13.15 20.07 11.72
C GLU A 343 14.33 19.20 12.19
N TRP A 344 14.10 18.24 13.09
CA TRP A 344 15.13 17.34 13.62
C TRP A 344 15.37 16.09 12.76
N GLU A 345 14.59 15.89 11.69
CA GLU A 345 14.67 14.74 10.78
C GLU A 345 15.04 15.18 9.36
N ASN A 346 15.89 16.19 9.25
CA ASN A 346 16.35 16.77 7.98
C ASN A 346 17.76 16.31 7.58
N GLY A 347 18.39 15.45 8.37
CA GLY A 347 19.74 14.94 8.13
C GLY A 347 19.78 13.76 7.14
N PRO A 348 20.98 13.39 6.65
CA PRO A 348 21.16 12.30 5.68
C PRO A 348 20.73 10.92 6.20
N GLN A 349 20.63 10.74 7.52
CA GLN A 349 20.13 9.51 8.14
C GLN A 349 18.59 9.36 8.06
N PHE A 350 17.88 10.43 7.70
CA PHE A 350 16.42 10.43 7.53
C PHE A 350 16.00 10.68 6.08
N ILE A 351 16.93 11.08 5.22
CA ILE A 351 16.66 11.45 3.84
C ILE A 351 17.51 10.57 2.92
N CYS A 352 16.84 9.76 2.12
CA CYS A 352 17.50 8.84 1.18
C CYS A 352 17.09 9.18 -0.27
N ALA A 353 18.08 9.23 -1.15
CA ALA A 353 17.87 9.43 -2.58
C ALA A 353 17.71 8.08 -3.28
N ILE A 354 16.70 7.93 -4.13
CA ILE A 354 16.48 6.72 -4.93
C ILE A 354 16.71 7.09 -6.41
N ASP A 355 17.64 6.39 -7.08
CA ASP A 355 17.99 6.62 -8.50
C ASP A 355 16.94 6.07 -9.48
N ARG A 356 15.71 6.56 -9.33
CA ARG A 356 14.52 6.13 -10.08
C ARG A 356 13.56 7.29 -10.31
N THR A 357 12.63 7.04 -11.23
CA THR A 357 11.45 7.89 -11.45
C THR A 357 10.47 7.76 -10.29
N HIS A 358 9.58 8.73 -10.13
CA HIS A 358 8.52 8.78 -9.11
C HIS A 358 7.74 7.49 -8.95
N SER A 359 7.42 6.84 -10.07
CA SER A 359 6.60 5.62 -10.08
C SER A 359 7.40 4.34 -9.85
N GLU A 360 8.72 4.39 -10.02
CA GLU A 360 9.63 3.24 -9.92
C GLU A 360 10.37 3.18 -8.59
N MET A 361 10.43 4.29 -7.84
CA MET A 361 11.14 4.37 -6.56
C MET A 361 10.61 3.44 -5.45
N VAL A 362 9.51 2.74 -5.71
CA VAL A 362 8.88 1.74 -4.81
C VAL A 362 8.79 0.34 -5.43
N LYS A 363 9.36 0.15 -6.62
CA LYS A 363 9.32 -1.10 -7.39
C LYS A 363 10.69 -1.76 -7.37
N PHE A 364 10.99 -2.45 -6.29
CA PHE A 364 12.26 -3.16 -6.14
C PHE A 364 12.18 -4.56 -6.74
N GLY A 365 13.19 -4.93 -7.52
CA GLY A 365 13.41 -6.29 -8.01
C GLY A 365 14.12 -7.16 -6.98
N SER A 366 14.37 -8.41 -7.33
CA SER A 366 15.29 -9.27 -6.57
C SER A 366 16.73 -8.75 -6.71
N GLU A 367 17.51 -8.74 -5.62
CA GLU A 367 18.92 -8.28 -5.62
C GLU A 367 19.08 -6.84 -6.14
N ASP A 368 18.23 -5.94 -5.66
CA ASP A 368 18.14 -4.56 -6.13
C ASP A 368 18.92 -3.61 -5.23
N ASP A 369 19.92 -2.90 -5.75
CA ASP A 369 20.77 -1.99 -4.96
C ASP A 369 19.98 -0.86 -4.25
N GLU A 370 18.85 -0.40 -4.82
CA GLU A 370 18.01 0.60 -4.17
C GLU A 370 17.17 0.00 -3.04
N TYR A 371 16.88 -1.30 -3.11
CA TYR A 371 16.22 -2.03 -2.03
C TYR A 371 17.08 -2.08 -0.78
N GLU A 372 18.38 -2.35 -0.91
CA GLU A 372 19.32 -2.46 0.22
C GLU A 372 19.33 -1.19 1.08
N LYS A 373 19.31 -0.01 0.43
CA LYS A 373 19.22 1.28 1.13
C LYS A 373 17.90 1.43 1.89
N VAL A 374 16.81 0.96 1.30
CA VAL A 374 15.46 1.08 1.86
C VAL A 374 15.26 0.12 3.03
N ILE A 375 15.71 -1.13 2.89
CA ILE A 375 15.52 -2.16 3.90
C ILE A 375 16.33 -1.86 5.16
N GLU A 376 17.56 -1.35 5.05
CA GLU A 376 18.38 -0.94 6.19
C GLU A 376 17.64 0.10 7.06
N LEU A 377 17.03 1.09 6.41
CA LEU A 377 16.29 2.17 7.07
C LEU A 377 14.97 1.66 7.68
N ILE A 378 14.24 0.79 6.97
CA ILE A 378 13.01 0.17 7.48
C ILE A 378 13.31 -0.75 8.68
N GLN A 379 14.38 -1.55 8.62
CA GLN A 379 14.83 -2.36 9.75
C GLN A 379 15.16 -1.49 10.96
N SER A 380 15.83 -0.36 10.77
CA SER A 380 16.09 0.60 11.85
C SER A 380 14.81 1.09 12.50
N LEU A 381 13.80 1.48 11.70
CA LEU A 381 12.49 1.88 12.23
C LEU A 381 11.86 0.80 13.10
N ILE A 382 11.90 -0.44 12.64
CA ILE A 382 11.23 -1.56 13.32
C ILE A 382 11.96 -1.93 14.61
N ARG A 383 13.30 -1.96 14.60
CA ARG A 383 14.09 -2.19 15.82
C ARG A 383 13.85 -1.13 16.88
N GLU A 384 13.88 0.13 16.48
CA GLU A 384 13.64 1.22 17.41
C GLU A 384 12.20 1.22 17.93
N ALA A 385 11.23 0.80 17.10
CA ALA A 385 9.83 0.63 17.51
C ALA A 385 9.67 -0.43 18.60
N GLN A 386 10.36 -1.56 18.46
CA GLN A 386 10.36 -2.64 19.44
C GLN A 386 10.98 -2.18 20.77
N GLN A 387 12.15 -1.51 20.70
CA GLN A 387 12.81 -0.97 21.89
C GLN A 387 11.94 0.07 22.62
N ALA A 388 11.25 0.94 21.88
CA ALA A 388 10.34 1.93 22.47
C ALA A 388 9.16 1.26 23.18
N GLN A 389 8.60 0.19 22.60
CA GLN A 389 7.53 -0.58 23.22
C GLN A 389 7.99 -1.26 24.52
N GLU A 390 9.20 -1.81 24.55
CA GLU A 390 9.75 -2.44 25.75
C GLU A 390 9.97 -1.44 26.89
N ARG A 391 10.49 -0.24 26.59
CA ARG A 391 10.72 0.83 27.57
C ARG A 391 9.42 1.42 28.14
N GLY A 392 8.33 1.41 27.36
CA GLY A 392 7.01 1.84 27.84
C GLY A 392 6.31 0.83 28.75
N CYS A 393 6.80 -0.41 28.84
CA CYS A 393 6.27 -1.46 29.70
C CYS A 393 7.01 -1.62 31.05
N THR A 394 8.11 -0.89 31.27
CA THR A 394 8.83 -0.78 32.55
C THR A 394 8.46 0.50 33.27
#